data_AF-A0A371HWM5-F1
#
_entry.id   AF-A0A371HWM5-F1
#
_cell.length_a   1.000
_cell.length_b   1.000
_cell.length_c   1.000
_cell.angle_alpha   90.00
_cell.angle_beta   90.00
_cell.angle_gamma   90.00
#
_symmetry.space_group_name_H-M   'P 1'
#
loop_
_entity.id
_entity.type
_entity.pdbx_description
1 polymer ?
#
loop_
_entity_poly.entity_id
_entity_poly.type
_entity_poly.pdbx_seq_one_letter_code
_entity_poly.pdbx_strand_id
1 'polypeptide(L)'
;MFALDKFCSYLLDSKIIVFSDHAALRYLLKKAYAKLRLIRWTLLLQEFDIEIRDKKGAENSVADHLSRIEKESEPMPIRDEFPYEHLLGITTPTPWFVDICNFVAASRFTHNASRSYKDKIQSDAKHYIWDEPYLWRLYTPARKVLENGLYWPTIFRDTHQFVFTYATCQKVGMAISRRHEMPQQPILFCEVFDIWGIDFMGPFPVSNGYSYILLVVDYVSRWVEAIATKTNDAKVVVDFLKSNIFYRFGIPKTLISDQGSHFYNRAMTSLLQKYGVAHKIATAYHPKTNGQAEVFNREIKKTLQKMTNPSRKD
;
A
#
# COMPACT_ATOMS: atom_id res chain seq x y z
N MET A 1 21.72 -6.55 -14.33
CA MET A 1 21.39 -5.16 -14.68
C MET A 1 20.44 -4.54 -13.68
N PHE A 2 19.13 -4.80 -13.73
CA PHE A 2 18.16 -4.22 -12.78
C PHE A 2 18.53 -4.40 -11.29
N ALA A 3 18.99 -5.61 -10.91
CA ALA A 3 19.41 -5.86 -9.53
C ALA A 3 20.64 -5.04 -9.13
N LEU A 4 21.62 -4.86 -10.02
CA LEU A 4 22.84 -4.11 -9.72
C LEU A 4 22.56 -2.62 -9.55
N ASP A 5 21.69 -2.07 -10.40
CA ASP A 5 21.23 -0.68 -10.31
C ASP A 5 20.42 -0.44 -9.02
N LYS A 6 19.50 -1.34 -8.70
CA LYS A 6 18.66 -1.24 -7.50
C LYS A 6 19.43 -1.38 -6.18
N PHE A 7 20.46 -2.22 -6.16
CA PHE A 7 21.29 -2.44 -4.98
C PHE A 7 22.65 -1.71 -5.08
N CYS A 8 22.77 -0.73 -5.97
CA CYS A 8 24.02 -0.03 -6.26
C CYS A 8 24.70 0.50 -4.98
N SER A 9 23.93 1.12 -4.09
CA SER A 9 24.41 1.65 -2.80
C SER A 9 25.06 0.62 -1.87
N TYR A 10 24.75 -0.67 -2.03
CA TYR A 10 25.30 -1.76 -1.21
C TYR A 10 26.44 -2.51 -1.91
N LEU A 11 26.54 -2.34 -3.23
CA LEU A 11 27.38 -3.14 -4.11
C LEU A 11 28.64 -2.37 -4.54
N LEU A 12 28.60 -1.03 -4.52
CA LEU A 12 29.76 -0.18 -4.71
C LEU A 12 30.89 -0.53 -3.72
N ASP A 13 32.12 -0.56 -4.22
CA ASP A 13 33.36 -0.91 -3.50
C ASP A 13 33.44 -2.34 -2.91
N SER A 14 32.49 -3.21 -3.22
CA SER A 14 32.51 -4.62 -2.79
C SER A 14 32.71 -5.57 -3.97
N LYS A 15 33.40 -6.70 -3.74
CA LYS A 15 33.53 -7.75 -4.75
C LYS A 15 32.24 -8.56 -4.85
N ILE A 16 31.60 -8.53 -6.01
CA ILE A 16 30.27 -9.12 -6.22
C ILE A 16 30.41 -10.41 -7.03
N ILE A 17 29.81 -11.50 -6.56
CA ILE A 17 29.71 -12.75 -7.32
C ILE A 17 28.29 -12.91 -7.85
N VAL A 18 28.13 -12.86 -9.16
CA VAL A 18 26.82 -13.03 -9.81
C VAL A 18 26.71 -14.45 -10.34
N PHE A 19 25.75 -15.21 -9.82
CA PHE A 19 25.41 -16.54 -10.34
C PHE A 19 24.35 -16.41 -11.43
N SER A 20 24.64 -16.95 -12.61
CA SER A 20 23.69 -17.03 -13.72
C SER A 20 23.66 -18.44 -14.29
N ASP A 21 22.50 -18.83 -14.79
CA ASP A 21 22.25 -20.05 -15.56
C ASP A 21 22.62 -19.95 -17.04
N HIS A 22 23.17 -18.80 -17.47
CA HIS A 22 23.55 -18.55 -18.85
C HIS A 22 25.07 -18.36 -19.00
N ALA A 23 25.77 -19.45 -19.34
CA ALA A 23 27.23 -19.50 -19.50
C ALA A 23 27.84 -18.42 -20.40
N ALA A 24 27.13 -17.95 -21.44
CA ALA A 24 27.66 -16.90 -22.32
C ALA A 24 27.89 -15.54 -21.61
N LEU A 25 27.20 -15.27 -20.50
CA LEU A 25 27.37 -14.03 -19.74
C LEU A 25 28.73 -13.94 -19.04
N ARG A 26 29.41 -15.07 -18.82
CA ARG A 26 30.79 -15.10 -18.31
C ARG A 26 31.78 -14.37 -19.21
N TYR A 27 31.49 -14.32 -20.51
CA TYR A 27 32.33 -13.67 -21.50
C TYR A 27 31.85 -12.27 -21.86
N LEU A 28 30.79 -11.77 -21.18
CA LEU A 28 30.19 -10.49 -21.50
C LEU A 28 31.20 -9.36 -21.40
N LEU A 29 32.08 -9.35 -20.40
CA LEU A 29 33.11 -8.32 -20.18
C LEU A 29 34.40 -8.51 -21.02
N LYS A 30 34.58 -9.69 -21.64
CA LYS A 30 35.82 -10.06 -22.37
C LYS A 30 35.68 -9.94 -23.89
N LYS A 31 34.47 -9.69 -24.39
CA LYS A 31 34.17 -9.74 -25.83
C LYS A 31 34.23 -8.35 -26.46
N ALA A 32 34.95 -8.18 -27.57
CA ALA A 32 34.88 -6.97 -28.39
C ALA A 32 33.50 -6.87 -29.07
N TYR A 33 32.80 -5.74 -28.89
CA TYR A 33 31.35 -5.63 -29.17
C TYR A 33 31.03 -5.06 -30.56
N ALA A 34 29.94 -5.56 -31.17
CA ALA A 34 29.36 -5.01 -32.42
C ALA A 34 27.96 -4.39 -32.26
N LYS A 35 27.25 -4.63 -31.14
CA LYS A 35 25.88 -4.13 -30.90
C LYS A 35 25.83 -3.13 -29.73
N LEU A 36 25.29 -1.94 -30.00
CA LEU A 36 25.18 -0.79 -29.08
C LEU A 36 24.55 -1.13 -27.70
N ARG A 37 23.57 -2.05 -27.66
CA ARG A 37 22.90 -2.45 -26.40
C ARG A 37 23.83 -3.18 -25.42
N LEU A 38 24.75 -4.00 -25.93
CA LEU A 38 25.71 -4.74 -25.09
C LEU A 38 26.83 -3.83 -24.57
N ILE A 39 27.19 -2.80 -25.34
CA ILE A 39 28.14 -1.77 -24.92
C ILE A 39 27.58 -1.00 -23.72
N ARG A 40 26.31 -0.58 -23.77
CA ARG A 40 25.65 0.10 -22.64
C ARG A 40 25.64 -0.74 -21.37
N TRP A 41 25.38 -2.05 -21.48
CA TRP A 41 25.43 -2.94 -20.32
C TRP A 41 26.84 -3.10 -19.77
N THR A 42 27.83 -3.16 -20.64
CA THR A 42 29.23 -3.27 -20.23
C THR A 42 29.70 -2.04 -19.48
N LEU A 43 29.36 -0.83 -19.95
CA LEU A 43 29.70 0.42 -19.27
C LEU A 43 29.13 0.47 -17.84
N LEU A 44 27.88 0.05 -17.66
CA LEU A 44 27.27 -0.01 -16.33
C LEU A 44 27.90 -1.10 -15.46
N LEU A 45 28.24 -2.26 -16.04
CA LEU A 45 28.90 -3.34 -15.30
C LEU A 45 30.35 -3.03 -14.93
N GLN A 46 31.02 -2.11 -15.64
CA GLN A 46 32.38 -1.64 -15.33
C GLN A 46 32.45 -0.80 -14.06
N GLU A 47 31.33 -0.25 -13.60
CA GLU A 47 31.24 0.50 -12.34
C GLU A 47 31.41 -0.40 -11.10
N PHE A 48 31.27 -1.73 -11.26
CA PHE A 48 31.28 -2.69 -10.17
C PHE A 48 32.37 -3.76 -10.35
N ASP A 49 32.97 -4.22 -9.25
CA ASP A 49 33.91 -5.37 -9.25
C ASP A 49 33.15 -6.71 -9.27
N ILE A 50 32.68 -7.11 -10.46
CA ILE A 50 31.80 -8.27 -10.65
C ILE A 50 32.55 -9.49 -11.22
N GLU A 51 32.36 -10.64 -10.56
CA GLU A 51 32.74 -11.96 -11.04
C GLU A 51 31.48 -12.78 -11.41
N ILE A 52 31.27 -13.05 -12.69
CA ILE A 52 30.12 -13.85 -13.16
C ILE A 52 30.47 -15.34 -13.16
N ARG A 53 29.73 -16.13 -12.37
CA ARG A 53 29.85 -17.59 -12.28
C ARG A 53 28.63 -18.28 -12.88
N ASP A 54 28.89 -19.34 -13.64
CA ASP A 54 27.84 -20.19 -14.19
C ASP A 54 27.34 -21.14 -13.11
N LYS A 55 26.02 -21.26 -12.96
CA LYS A 55 25.37 -22.22 -12.06
C LYS A 55 24.23 -22.89 -12.81
N LYS A 56 24.20 -24.22 -12.81
CA LYS A 56 23.17 -24.99 -13.51
C LYS A 56 21.78 -24.58 -13.00
N GLY A 57 20.83 -24.31 -13.92
CA GLY A 57 19.50 -23.79 -13.57
C GLY A 57 18.75 -24.61 -12.51
N ALA A 58 18.95 -25.93 -12.48
CA ALA A 58 18.36 -26.83 -11.47
C ALA A 58 18.80 -26.52 -10.03
N GLU A 59 19.98 -25.95 -9.84
CA GLU A 59 20.50 -25.54 -8.52
C GLU A 59 20.25 -24.06 -8.23
N ASN A 60 19.69 -23.32 -9.19
CA ASN A 60 19.36 -21.90 -9.07
C ASN A 60 17.86 -21.68 -8.83
N SER A 61 17.25 -22.56 -8.04
CA SER A 61 15.81 -22.58 -7.75
C SER A 61 15.31 -21.25 -7.18
N VAL A 62 16.10 -20.59 -6.34
CA VAL A 62 15.74 -19.30 -5.73
C VAL A 62 15.53 -18.20 -6.78
N ALA A 63 16.43 -18.10 -7.77
CA ALA A 63 16.32 -17.10 -8.83
C ALA A 63 15.16 -17.42 -9.80
N ASP A 64 14.96 -18.70 -10.13
CA ASP A 64 13.88 -19.15 -10.99
C ASP A 64 12.51 -18.87 -10.33
N HIS A 65 12.34 -19.20 -9.05
CA HIS A 65 11.12 -18.89 -8.29
C HIS A 65 10.84 -17.38 -8.22
N LEU A 66 11.85 -16.55 -7.95
CA LEU A 66 11.68 -15.09 -7.90
C LEU A 66 11.32 -14.49 -9.27
N SER A 67 11.79 -15.08 -10.37
CA SER A 67 11.49 -14.61 -11.72
C SER A 67 10.06 -14.96 -12.19
N ARG A 68 9.44 -16.00 -11.59
CA ARG A 68 8.11 -16.52 -11.92
C ARG A 68 6.98 -15.91 -11.10
N ILE A 69 7.29 -15.04 -10.13
CA ILE A 69 6.26 -14.28 -9.42
C ILE A 69 5.58 -13.36 -10.44
N GLU A 70 4.31 -13.65 -10.75
CA GLU A 70 3.49 -12.82 -11.65
C GLU A 70 3.48 -11.38 -11.14
N LYS A 71 4.08 -10.47 -11.92
CA LYS A 71 3.80 -9.05 -11.79
C LYS A 71 2.41 -8.82 -12.37
N GLU A 72 1.45 -8.45 -11.52
CA GLU A 72 0.26 -7.75 -12.01
C GLU A 72 0.75 -6.56 -12.88
N SER A 73 0.33 -6.55 -14.15
CA SER A 73 0.52 -5.48 -15.14
C SER A 73 -0.06 -4.16 -14.59
N GLU A 74 0.56 -2.98 -14.63
CA GLU A 74 1.53 -2.30 -15.51
C GLU A 74 2.48 -1.44 -14.63
N PRO A 75 3.72 -1.12 -15.07
CA PRO A 75 4.44 -0.02 -14.45
C PRO A 75 3.72 1.30 -14.80
N MET A 76 3.17 1.99 -13.81
CA MET A 76 2.82 3.40 -13.97
C MET A 76 4.07 4.14 -14.47
N PRO A 77 3.98 4.96 -15.54
CA PRO A 77 5.13 5.73 -16.00
C PRO A 77 5.60 6.65 -14.87
N ILE A 78 6.91 6.72 -14.67
CA ILE A 78 7.54 7.64 -13.72
C ILE A 78 7.11 9.05 -14.12
N ARG A 79 6.46 9.77 -13.21
CA ARG A 79 6.18 11.19 -13.36
C ARG A 79 7.42 11.96 -12.91
N ASP A 80 8.23 12.41 -13.87
CA ASP A 80 9.41 13.27 -13.65
C ASP A 80 9.04 14.74 -13.35
N GLU A 81 7.89 15.01 -12.70
CA GLU A 81 7.45 16.37 -12.40
C GLU A 81 7.55 16.66 -10.91
N PHE A 82 8.48 17.55 -10.54
CA PHE A 82 8.64 18.04 -9.17
C PHE A 82 7.46 18.96 -8.77
N PRO A 83 6.97 18.90 -7.51
CA PRO A 83 5.72 19.55 -7.13
C PRO A 83 5.73 21.10 -7.09
N TYR A 84 6.86 21.75 -7.37
CA TYR A 84 7.03 23.19 -7.16
C TYR A 84 7.61 24.00 -8.34
N GLU A 85 7.80 23.42 -9.53
CA GLU A 85 8.28 24.21 -10.69
C GLU A 85 7.22 25.13 -11.33
N HIS A 86 5.94 25.00 -10.97
CA HIS A 86 4.84 25.76 -11.61
C HIS A 86 4.40 27.04 -10.87
N LEU A 87 5.22 27.59 -9.97
CA LEU A 87 4.86 28.78 -9.21
C LEU A 87 4.82 30.09 -10.02
N LEU A 88 5.08 30.08 -11.33
CA LEU A 88 5.05 31.27 -12.20
C LEU A 88 4.36 31.10 -13.57
N GLY A 89 3.32 30.27 -13.66
CA GLY A 89 2.47 30.20 -14.87
C GLY A 89 1.00 30.06 -14.54
N ILE A 90 0.18 31.07 -14.85
CA ILE A 90 -1.28 30.93 -14.86
C ILE A 90 -1.64 30.07 -16.08
N THR A 91 -1.57 28.75 -15.91
CA THR A 91 -2.13 27.75 -16.81
C THR A 91 -2.95 26.79 -15.96
N THR A 92 -4.03 27.28 -15.36
CA THR A 92 -5.01 26.37 -14.78
C THR A 92 -5.72 25.65 -15.93
N PRO A 93 -5.74 24.30 -15.95
CA PRO A 93 -6.62 23.58 -16.86
C PRO A 93 -8.06 24.01 -16.56
N THR A 94 -8.85 24.28 -17.60
CA THR A 94 -10.27 24.59 -17.46
C THR A 94 -10.93 23.54 -16.56
N PRO A 95 -11.54 23.92 -15.43
CA PRO A 95 -12.13 22.97 -14.51
C PRO A 95 -13.06 21.99 -15.23
N TRP A 96 -13.06 20.73 -14.83
CA TRP A 96 -13.79 19.64 -15.50
C TRP A 96 -15.29 19.91 -15.70
N PHE A 97 -15.88 20.82 -14.93
CA PHE A 97 -17.29 21.19 -14.99
C PHE A 97 -17.59 22.34 -15.97
N VAL A 98 -16.57 23.07 -16.45
CA VAL A 98 -16.75 24.26 -17.32
C VAL A 98 -17.51 23.90 -18.60
N ASP A 99 -17.17 22.78 -19.22
CA ASP A 99 -17.80 22.37 -20.48
C ASP A 99 -19.24 21.90 -20.28
N ILE A 100 -19.55 21.31 -19.12
CA ILE A 100 -20.91 20.93 -18.74
C ILE A 100 -21.74 22.19 -18.40
N CYS A 101 -21.18 23.13 -17.65
CA CYS A 101 -21.83 24.41 -17.34
C CYS A 101 -22.11 25.23 -18.61
N ASN A 102 -21.12 25.35 -19.51
CA ASN A 102 -21.29 26.05 -20.78
C ASN A 102 -22.37 25.41 -21.67
N PHE A 103 -22.47 24.08 -21.66
CA PHE A 103 -23.52 23.37 -22.38
C PHE A 103 -24.91 23.51 -21.72
N VAL A 104 -25.02 23.40 -20.40
CA VAL A 104 -26.30 23.53 -19.68
C VAL A 104 -26.83 24.97 -19.72
N ALA A 105 -25.95 25.96 -19.57
CA ALA A 105 -26.34 27.38 -19.52
C ALA A 105 -26.54 28.00 -20.91
N ALA A 106 -25.72 27.65 -21.90
CA ALA A 106 -25.70 28.33 -23.20
C ALA A 106 -25.79 27.38 -24.42
N SER A 107 -25.91 26.05 -24.21
CA SER A 107 -25.86 25.04 -25.29
C SER A 107 -24.62 25.15 -26.19
N ARG A 108 -23.47 25.60 -25.64
CA ARG A 108 -22.21 25.78 -26.40
C ARG A 108 -21.23 24.65 -26.09
N PHE A 109 -20.57 24.15 -27.12
CA PHE A 109 -19.46 23.21 -27.02
C PHE A 109 -18.12 23.93 -27.23
N THR A 110 -17.03 23.38 -26.69
CA THR A 110 -15.68 23.85 -26.98
C THR A 110 -15.35 23.69 -28.47
N HIS A 111 -14.66 24.69 -29.03
CA HIS A 111 -14.26 24.67 -30.43
C HIS A 111 -13.27 23.50 -30.63
N ASN A 112 -13.52 22.65 -31.62
CA ASN A 112 -12.78 21.41 -31.94
C ASN A 112 -13.09 20.14 -31.11
N ALA A 113 -14.18 20.12 -30.32
CA ALA A 113 -14.62 18.90 -29.63
C ALA A 113 -15.00 17.75 -30.61
N SER A 114 -14.49 16.54 -30.35
CA SER A 114 -14.82 15.33 -31.11
C SER A 114 -16.30 14.93 -30.92
N ARG A 115 -16.88 14.20 -31.89
CA ARG A 115 -18.29 13.79 -31.85
C ARG A 115 -18.61 12.95 -30.61
N SER A 116 -17.74 11.99 -30.27
CA SER A 116 -17.86 11.16 -29.08
C SER A 116 -17.82 11.96 -27.77
N TYR A 117 -17.02 13.04 -27.73
CA TYR A 117 -16.95 13.92 -26.58
C TYR A 117 -18.20 14.78 -26.41
N LYS A 118 -18.79 15.27 -27.52
CA LYS A 118 -20.07 16.00 -27.50
C LYS A 118 -21.22 15.11 -27.02
N ASP A 119 -21.30 13.87 -27.51
CA ASP A 119 -22.32 12.90 -27.07
C ASP A 119 -22.18 12.58 -25.58
N LYS A 120 -20.94 12.49 -25.08
CA LYS A 120 -20.65 12.32 -23.65
C LYS A 120 -21.13 13.51 -22.83
N ILE A 121 -20.80 14.75 -23.21
CA ILE A 121 -21.27 15.96 -22.52
C ILE A 121 -22.79 16.01 -22.52
N GLN A 122 -23.44 15.70 -23.65
CA GLN A 122 -24.89 15.71 -23.75
C GLN A 122 -25.55 14.63 -22.88
N SER A 123 -24.90 13.47 -22.72
CA SER A 123 -25.34 12.43 -21.80
C SER A 123 -25.16 12.84 -20.33
N ASP A 124 -24.00 13.41 -19.99
CA ASP A 124 -23.66 13.83 -18.63
C ASP A 124 -24.53 15.02 -18.19
N ALA A 125 -24.77 15.99 -19.06
CA ALA A 125 -25.59 17.18 -18.80
C ALA A 125 -27.03 16.87 -18.37
N LYS A 126 -27.60 15.71 -18.78
CA LYS A 126 -28.93 15.26 -18.32
C LYS A 126 -29.02 15.04 -16.81
N HIS A 127 -27.88 14.93 -16.14
CA HIS A 127 -27.77 14.68 -14.71
C HIS A 127 -27.43 15.94 -13.91
N TYR A 128 -27.36 17.12 -14.54
CA TYR A 128 -27.01 18.36 -13.88
C TYR A 128 -28.02 19.47 -14.20
N ILE A 129 -28.32 20.31 -13.21
CA ILE A 129 -29.09 21.54 -13.37
C ILE A 129 -28.23 22.70 -12.90
N TRP A 130 -28.21 23.76 -13.70
CA TRP A 130 -27.55 25.02 -13.35
C TRP A 130 -28.55 25.96 -12.70
N ASP A 131 -28.31 26.30 -11.44
CA ASP A 131 -29.07 27.30 -10.67
C ASP A 131 -28.06 28.23 -10.01
N GLU A 132 -27.85 29.41 -10.60
CA GLU A 132 -26.72 30.29 -10.28
C GLU A 132 -26.62 30.57 -8.77
N PRO A 133 -25.42 30.45 -8.15
CA PRO A 133 -24.09 30.17 -8.72
C PRO A 133 -23.67 28.68 -8.70
N TYR A 134 -24.61 27.74 -8.53
CA TYR A 134 -24.32 26.33 -8.24
C TYR A 134 -24.73 25.38 -9.37
N LEU A 135 -23.85 24.42 -9.69
CA LEU A 135 -24.18 23.27 -10.52
C LEU A 135 -24.65 22.11 -9.63
N TRP A 136 -25.95 21.81 -9.67
CA TRP A 136 -26.54 20.73 -8.88
C TRP A 136 -26.54 19.42 -9.65
N ARG A 137 -26.09 18.33 -9.02
CA ARG A 137 -26.24 16.97 -9.55
C ARG A 137 -27.62 16.43 -9.19
N LEU A 138 -28.37 16.00 -10.19
CA LEU A 138 -29.68 15.38 -10.02
C LEU A 138 -29.55 13.98 -9.39
N TYR A 139 -30.08 13.82 -8.19
CA TYR A 139 -30.29 12.52 -7.58
C TYR A 139 -31.56 11.87 -8.15
N THR A 140 -31.59 10.54 -8.18
CA THR A 140 -32.73 9.74 -8.65
C THR A 140 -34.09 10.13 -8.04
N PRO A 141 -34.20 10.50 -6.74
CA PRO A 141 -35.47 10.97 -6.17
C PRO A 141 -35.91 12.33 -6.74
N ALA A 142 -35.01 13.31 -6.83
CA ALA A 142 -35.32 14.64 -7.36
C ALA A 142 -35.77 14.57 -8.82
N ARG A 143 -35.10 13.72 -9.61
CA ARG A 143 -35.46 13.47 -11.01
C ARG A 143 -36.85 12.84 -11.16
N LYS A 144 -37.20 11.85 -10.34
CA LYS A 144 -38.52 11.22 -10.38
C LYS A 144 -39.64 12.18 -9.98
N VAL A 145 -39.39 13.10 -9.05
CA VAL A 145 -40.39 14.10 -8.64
C VAL A 145 -40.64 15.10 -9.78
N LEU A 146 -39.56 15.52 -10.47
CA LEU A 146 -39.66 16.37 -11.67
C LEU A 146 -40.34 15.67 -12.85
N GLU A 147 -40.04 14.38 -13.09
CA GLU A 147 -40.68 13.57 -14.14
C GLU A 147 -42.18 13.36 -13.88
N ASN A 148 -42.63 13.47 -12.63
CA ASN A 148 -44.05 13.46 -12.26
C ASN A 148 -44.69 14.86 -12.28
N GLY A 149 -44.00 15.89 -12.78
CA GLY A 149 -44.53 17.25 -12.93
C GLY A 149 -44.63 18.06 -11.64
N LEU A 150 -44.01 17.60 -10.55
CA LEU A 150 -44.02 18.29 -9.26
C LEU A 150 -42.75 19.15 -9.13
N TYR A 151 -42.92 20.43 -8.84
CA TYR A 151 -41.83 21.39 -8.68
C TYR A 151 -42.09 22.32 -7.50
N TRP A 152 -41.04 22.60 -6.73
CA TRP A 152 -41.02 23.70 -5.76
C TRP A 152 -39.58 24.22 -5.61
N PRO A 153 -39.38 25.48 -5.19
CA PRO A 153 -38.06 26.14 -5.26
C PRO A 153 -36.94 25.43 -4.49
N THR A 154 -37.27 24.69 -3.43
CA THR A 154 -36.30 24.03 -2.55
C THR A 154 -36.18 22.54 -2.80
N ILE A 155 -36.79 22.01 -3.86
CA ILE A 155 -36.88 20.56 -4.15
C ILE A 155 -35.52 19.86 -4.08
N PHE A 156 -34.45 20.47 -4.59
CA PHE A 156 -33.10 19.91 -4.56
C PHE A 156 -32.48 19.90 -3.16
N ARG A 157 -32.69 20.99 -2.40
CA ARG A 157 -32.25 21.10 -1.01
C ARG A 157 -32.99 20.09 -0.12
N ASP A 158 -34.30 19.96 -0.33
CA ASP A 158 -35.17 19.10 0.46
C ASP A 158 -34.92 17.63 0.14
N THR A 159 -34.71 17.27 -1.13
CA THR A 159 -34.29 15.90 -1.49
C THR A 159 -32.90 15.56 -0.98
N HIS A 160 -31.96 16.50 -1.03
CA HIS A 160 -30.64 16.30 -0.42
C HIS A 160 -30.75 16.08 1.10
N GLN A 161 -31.53 16.92 1.79
CA GLN A 161 -31.77 16.78 3.23
C GLN A 161 -32.48 15.46 3.57
N PHE A 162 -33.46 15.06 2.77
CA PHE A 162 -34.20 13.80 2.93
C PHE A 162 -33.30 12.57 2.73
N VAL A 163 -32.45 12.55 1.70
CA VAL A 163 -31.48 11.47 1.47
C VAL A 163 -30.44 11.44 2.60
N PHE A 164 -30.05 12.59 3.13
CA PHE A 164 -29.12 12.70 4.24
C PHE A 164 -29.71 12.23 5.57
N THR A 165 -31.00 12.44 5.84
CA THR A 165 -31.65 11.99 7.08
C THR A 165 -32.11 10.54 7.06
N TYR A 166 -32.24 9.92 5.89
CA TYR A 166 -32.74 8.55 5.76
C TYR A 166 -31.63 7.50 5.82
N ALA A 167 -31.52 6.80 6.96
CA ALA A 167 -30.41 5.90 7.28
C ALA A 167 -30.23 4.72 6.30
N THR A 168 -31.31 4.21 5.69
CA THR A 168 -31.25 3.15 4.67
C THR A 168 -30.67 3.63 3.35
N CYS A 169 -30.88 4.90 2.98
CA CYS A 169 -30.24 5.51 1.80
C CYS A 169 -28.76 5.81 2.04
N GLN A 170 -28.36 6.21 3.26
CA GLN A 170 -26.94 6.36 3.60
C GLN A 170 -26.16 5.04 3.50
N LYS A 171 -26.75 3.94 3.99
CA LYS A 171 -26.11 2.61 4.00
C LYS A 171 -25.89 2.02 2.59
N VAL A 172 -26.72 2.38 1.61
CA VAL A 172 -26.62 1.89 0.22
C VAL A 172 -25.88 2.89 -0.69
N GLY A 173 -25.91 4.20 -0.36
CA GLY A 173 -25.30 5.27 -1.15
C GLY A 173 -23.84 5.57 -0.83
N MET A 174 -23.26 5.02 0.24
CA MET A 174 -21.82 5.14 0.54
C MET A 174 -20.97 4.20 -0.33
N ALA A 175 -21.01 4.38 -1.65
CA ALA A 175 -19.86 4.00 -2.46
C ALA A 175 -18.77 5.05 -2.19
N ILE A 176 -17.67 4.64 -1.55
CA ILE A 176 -16.52 5.49 -1.23
C ILE A 176 -16.00 6.12 -2.52
N SER A 177 -16.40 7.37 -2.78
CA SER A 177 -15.85 8.19 -3.87
C SER A 177 -14.38 8.51 -3.60
N ARG A 178 -13.54 8.59 -4.65
CA ARG A 178 -12.12 9.01 -4.58
C ARG A 178 -11.89 10.31 -3.78
N ARG A 179 -12.91 11.16 -3.63
CA ARG A 179 -12.85 12.41 -2.85
C ARG A 179 -12.86 12.22 -1.33
N HIS A 180 -13.26 11.05 -0.84
CA HIS A 180 -13.16 10.66 0.56
C HIS A 180 -11.83 9.94 0.87
N GLU A 181 -10.92 9.85 -0.11
CA GLU A 181 -9.59 9.32 0.13
C GLU A 181 -8.77 10.35 0.89
N MET A 182 -8.23 9.95 2.04
CA MET A 182 -7.28 10.77 2.78
C MET A 182 -6.09 11.15 1.89
N PRO A 183 -5.55 12.38 2.02
CA PRO A 183 -4.32 12.75 1.35
C PRO A 183 -3.21 11.78 1.77
N GLN A 184 -2.49 11.24 0.78
CA GLN A 184 -1.39 10.32 1.04
C GLN A 184 -0.33 11.06 1.85
N GLN A 185 -0.13 10.63 3.09
CA GLN A 185 1.02 11.08 3.87
C GLN A 185 2.29 10.53 3.21
N PRO A 186 3.38 11.32 3.17
CA PRO A 186 4.64 10.85 2.61
C PRO A 186 5.08 9.56 3.30
N ILE A 187 5.58 8.63 2.50
CA ILE A 187 6.14 7.37 2.96
C ILE A 187 7.29 7.71 3.91
N LEU A 188 7.14 7.38 5.20
CA LEU A 188 8.26 7.41 6.14
C LEU A 188 9.33 6.46 5.59
N PHE A 189 10.53 6.98 5.31
CA PHE A 189 11.70 6.13 5.11
C PHE A 189 11.86 5.25 6.36
N CYS A 190 11.66 3.94 6.21
CA CYS A 190 11.79 2.96 7.27
C CYS A 190 12.94 2.01 6.93
N GLU A 191 13.91 1.87 7.83
CA GLU A 191 15.00 0.92 7.69
C GLU A 191 14.60 -0.45 8.27
N VAL A 192 15.38 -1.49 7.97
CA VAL A 192 15.15 -2.82 8.53
C VAL A 192 15.29 -2.77 10.05
N PHE A 193 14.34 -3.38 10.78
CA PHE A 193 14.24 -3.39 12.25
C PHE A 193 13.81 -2.07 12.90
N ASP A 194 13.46 -1.03 12.14
CA ASP A 194 12.90 0.21 12.70
C ASP A 194 11.47 0.04 13.22
N ILE A 195 10.67 -0.80 12.57
CA ILE A 195 9.25 -0.96 12.86
C ILE A 195 8.92 -2.43 13.07
N TRP A 196 8.36 -2.74 14.23
CA TRP A 196 7.94 -4.10 14.56
C TRP A 196 6.44 -4.14 14.84
N GLY A 197 5.77 -5.19 14.35
CA GLY A 197 4.42 -5.55 14.74
C GLY A 197 4.43 -6.66 15.78
N ILE A 198 3.69 -6.51 16.87
CA ILE A 198 3.54 -7.53 17.91
C ILE A 198 2.07 -7.93 18.04
N ASP A 199 1.84 -9.24 18.20
CA ASP A 199 0.50 -9.78 18.42
C ASP A 199 0.51 -11.12 19.17
N PHE A 200 -0.59 -11.42 19.86
CA PHE A 200 -0.83 -12.74 20.45
C PHE A 200 -1.71 -13.60 19.56
N MET A 201 -1.44 -14.90 19.56
CA MET A 201 -2.27 -15.92 18.96
C MET A 201 -2.76 -16.89 20.02
N GLY A 202 -4.06 -17.19 20.01
CA GLY A 202 -4.69 -18.15 20.91
C GLY A 202 -6.03 -17.66 21.46
N PRO A 203 -6.59 -18.35 22.47
CA PRO A 203 -6.02 -19.53 23.13
C PRO A 203 -6.07 -20.78 22.25
N PHE A 204 -4.98 -21.54 22.24
CA PHE A 204 -4.84 -22.84 21.59
C PHE A 204 -5.03 -24.00 22.61
N PRO A 205 -5.29 -25.23 22.13
CA PRO A 205 -5.26 -26.42 23.00
C PRO A 205 -3.92 -26.51 23.74
N VAL A 206 -4.01 -26.67 25.07
CA VAL A 206 -2.84 -26.63 25.94
C VAL A 206 -1.87 -27.75 25.59
N SER A 207 -0.63 -27.40 25.24
CA SER A 207 0.46 -28.33 24.98
C SER A 207 1.61 -28.02 25.93
N ASN A 208 2.00 -28.97 26.79
CA ASN A 208 3.03 -28.76 27.83
C ASN A 208 2.78 -27.52 28.73
N GLY A 209 1.52 -27.16 28.95
CA GLY A 209 1.12 -25.99 29.74
C GLY A 209 1.15 -24.65 28.99
N TYR A 210 1.49 -24.65 27.69
CA TYR A 210 1.46 -23.46 26.83
C TYR A 210 0.17 -23.43 26.00
N SER A 211 -0.44 -22.25 25.91
CA SER A 211 -1.74 -22.04 25.24
C SER A 211 -1.76 -20.81 24.34
N TYR A 212 -0.72 -19.97 24.39
CA TYR A 212 -0.61 -18.78 23.57
C TYR A 212 0.70 -18.79 22.79
N ILE A 213 0.73 -18.07 21.68
CA ILE A 213 1.95 -17.79 20.93
C ILE A 213 2.06 -16.27 20.83
N LEU A 214 3.15 -15.70 21.32
CA LEU A 214 3.49 -14.30 21.10
C LEU A 214 4.32 -14.21 19.82
N LEU A 215 3.85 -13.43 18.86
CA LEU A 215 4.45 -13.26 17.54
C LEU A 215 4.92 -11.81 17.38
N VAL A 216 6.16 -11.64 16.93
CA VAL A 216 6.74 -10.33 16.60
C VAL A 216 7.33 -10.38 15.19
N VAL A 217 6.92 -9.44 14.35
CA VAL A 217 7.26 -9.41 12.93
C VAL A 217 7.86 -8.06 12.55
N ASP A 218 9.04 -8.06 11.93
CA ASP A 218 9.63 -6.86 11.37
C ASP A 218 8.85 -6.41 10.12
N TYR A 219 8.61 -5.12 10.03
CA TYR A 219 7.77 -4.54 9.00
C TYR A 219 8.42 -4.55 7.62
N VAL A 220 9.74 -4.42 7.53
CA VAL A 220 10.46 -4.24 6.25
C VAL A 220 10.98 -5.58 5.73
N SER A 221 11.79 -6.28 6.53
CA SER A 221 12.42 -7.56 6.18
C SER A 221 11.48 -8.75 6.26
N ARG A 222 10.30 -8.60 6.89
CA ARG A 222 9.38 -9.71 7.19
C ARG A 222 9.97 -10.76 8.14
N TRP A 223 11.01 -10.44 8.89
CA TRP A 223 11.58 -11.33 9.90
C TRP A 223 10.55 -11.63 10.99
N VAL A 224 10.44 -12.90 11.40
CA VAL A 224 9.45 -13.36 12.37
C VAL A 224 10.14 -14.01 13.57
N GLU A 225 9.77 -13.57 14.77
CA GLU A 225 10.14 -14.19 16.04
C GLU A 225 8.86 -14.62 16.76
N ALA A 226 8.80 -15.88 17.20
CA ALA A 226 7.64 -16.45 17.88
C ALA A 226 8.04 -17.19 19.14
N ILE A 227 7.29 -17.02 20.24
CA ILE A 227 7.48 -17.77 21.48
C ILE A 227 6.14 -18.32 21.98
N ALA A 228 6.14 -19.56 22.45
CA ALA A 228 4.99 -20.12 23.14
C ALA A 228 4.93 -19.60 24.59
N THR A 229 3.77 -19.11 25.02
CA THR A 229 3.56 -18.58 26.39
C THR A 229 2.38 -19.28 27.07
N LYS A 230 2.47 -19.42 28.39
CA LYS A 230 1.41 -20.03 29.22
C LYS A 230 0.30 -19.03 29.53
N THR A 231 0.66 -17.75 29.64
CA THR A 231 -0.23 -16.63 29.89
C THR A 231 -0.01 -15.54 28.84
N ASN A 232 -1.00 -14.67 28.68
CA ASN A 232 -0.95 -13.47 27.84
C ASN A 232 -0.60 -12.22 28.66
N ASP A 233 0.22 -12.36 29.71
CA ASP A 233 0.56 -11.27 30.61
C ASP A 233 1.53 -10.28 29.98
N ALA A 234 1.36 -8.99 30.29
CA ALA A 234 2.27 -7.94 29.83
C ALA A 234 3.72 -8.11 30.32
N LYS A 235 3.93 -8.78 31.46
CA LYS A 235 5.29 -9.08 31.96
C LYS A 235 6.06 -9.96 30.97
N VAL A 236 5.38 -10.97 30.42
CA VAL A 236 5.95 -11.88 29.42
C VAL A 236 6.32 -11.11 28.16
N VAL A 237 5.47 -10.18 27.72
CA VAL A 237 5.75 -9.30 26.57
C VAL A 237 6.98 -8.43 26.80
N VAL A 238 7.08 -7.80 27.98
CA VAL A 238 8.20 -6.94 28.36
C VAL A 238 9.53 -7.72 28.39
N ASP A 239 9.53 -8.91 28.99
CA ASP A 239 10.72 -9.75 29.10
C ASP A 239 11.15 -10.27 27.71
N PHE A 240 10.17 -10.62 26.85
CA PHE A 240 10.40 -11.01 25.47
C PHE A 240 11.04 -9.88 24.65
N LEU A 241 10.49 -8.66 24.69
CA LEU A 241 11.01 -7.54 23.90
C LEU A 241 12.45 -7.19 24.28
N LYS A 242 12.78 -7.20 25.57
CA LYS A 242 14.15 -6.95 26.03
C LYS A 242 15.13 -8.02 25.55
N SER A 243 14.78 -9.29 25.76
CA SER A 243 15.70 -10.41 25.58
C SER A 243 15.86 -10.80 24.11
N ASN A 244 14.75 -10.79 23.36
CA ASN A 244 14.72 -11.33 22.00
C ASN A 244 14.78 -10.26 20.93
N ILE A 245 14.30 -9.04 21.20
CA ILE A 245 14.29 -7.96 20.21
C ILE A 245 15.42 -6.97 20.49
N PHE A 246 15.37 -6.27 21.63
CA PHE A 246 16.27 -5.14 21.92
C PHE A 246 17.74 -5.56 22.00
N TYR A 247 18.02 -6.72 22.60
CA TYR A 247 19.39 -7.22 22.73
C TYR A 247 19.96 -7.77 21.41
N ARG A 248 19.11 -8.31 20.51
CA ARG A 248 19.56 -9.00 19.28
C ARG A 248 19.57 -8.09 18.05
N PHE A 249 18.53 -7.28 17.88
CA PHE A 249 18.30 -6.48 16.68
C PHE A 249 18.43 -4.98 16.93
N GLY A 250 18.63 -4.58 18.20
CA GLY A 250 18.68 -3.18 18.61
C GLY A 250 17.31 -2.62 18.99
N ILE A 251 17.29 -1.32 19.31
CA ILE A 251 16.09 -0.62 19.78
C ILE A 251 15.30 -0.13 18.56
N PRO A 252 14.05 -0.59 18.37
CA PRO A 252 13.24 -0.15 17.24
C PRO A 252 12.73 1.29 17.43
N LYS A 253 12.50 2.01 16.33
CA LYS A 253 11.89 3.35 16.37
C LYS A 253 10.40 3.28 16.71
N THR A 254 9.69 2.26 16.24
CA THR A 254 8.24 2.11 16.46
C THR A 254 7.84 0.66 16.70
N LEU A 255 6.98 0.46 17.69
CA LEU A 255 6.30 -0.80 17.94
C LEU A 255 4.80 -0.64 17.67
N ILE A 256 4.23 -1.55 16.89
CA ILE A 256 2.81 -1.57 16.53
C ILE A 256 2.14 -2.76 17.22
N SER A 257 1.13 -2.50 18.05
CA SER A 257 0.32 -3.55 18.68
C SER A 257 -1.18 -3.26 18.52
N ASP A 258 -2.04 -4.21 18.86
CA ASP A 258 -3.47 -3.93 19.03
C ASP A 258 -3.77 -3.19 20.35
N GLN A 259 -5.06 -2.99 20.64
CA GLN A 259 -5.58 -2.38 21.88
C GLN A 259 -5.71 -3.37 23.04
N GLY A 260 -5.13 -4.56 22.94
CA GLY A 260 -5.15 -5.55 24.02
C GLY A 260 -4.55 -4.99 25.31
N SER A 261 -5.19 -5.26 26.44
CA SER A 261 -4.74 -4.81 27.78
C SER A 261 -3.34 -5.31 28.15
N HIS A 262 -2.88 -6.37 27.50
CA HIS A 262 -1.55 -6.95 27.65
C HIS A 262 -0.46 -6.18 26.90
N PHE A 263 -0.82 -5.37 25.89
CA PHE A 263 0.09 -4.44 25.21
C PHE A 263 -0.11 -3.00 25.64
N TYR A 264 -1.35 -2.61 25.95
CA TYR A 264 -1.68 -1.27 26.44
C TYR A 264 -1.73 -1.25 27.98
N ASN A 265 -0.55 -1.19 28.60
CA ASN A 265 -0.44 -1.06 30.05
C ASN A 265 0.72 -0.15 30.49
N ARG A 266 0.68 0.28 31.76
CA ARG A 266 1.69 1.20 32.32
C ARG A 266 3.11 0.64 32.27
N ALA A 267 3.29 -0.67 32.45
CA ALA A 267 4.61 -1.30 32.45
C ALA A 267 5.26 -1.25 31.06
N MET A 268 4.49 -1.57 30.03
CA MET A 268 4.89 -1.51 28.62
C MET A 268 5.15 -0.07 28.18
N THR A 269 4.25 0.86 28.50
CA THR A 269 4.44 2.28 28.19
C THR A 269 5.71 2.83 28.85
N SER A 270 5.95 2.50 30.13
CA SER A 270 7.16 2.94 30.84
C SER A 270 8.44 2.37 30.23
N LEU A 271 8.39 1.12 29.75
CA LEU A 271 9.52 0.49 29.06
C LEU A 271 9.80 1.14 27.72
N LEU A 272 8.79 1.31 26.88
CA LEU A 272 8.96 1.90 25.55
C LEU A 272 9.43 3.35 25.66
N GLN A 273 8.89 4.11 26.61
CA GLN A 273 9.36 5.48 26.90
C GLN A 273 10.82 5.51 27.35
N LYS A 274 11.26 4.56 28.20
CA LYS A 274 12.66 4.48 28.66
C LYS A 274 13.65 4.26 27.51
N TYR A 275 13.26 3.48 26.51
CA TYR A 275 14.11 3.19 25.35
C TYR A 275 13.83 4.13 24.16
N GLY A 276 12.93 5.11 24.29
CA GLY A 276 12.59 6.04 23.21
C GLY A 276 11.80 5.41 22.05
N VAL A 277 11.14 4.28 22.27
CA VAL A 277 10.35 3.57 21.25
C VAL A 277 8.95 4.17 21.17
N ALA A 278 8.51 4.57 19.97
CA ALA A 278 7.15 5.04 19.78
C ALA A 278 6.16 3.86 19.74
N HIS A 279 5.18 3.83 20.64
CA HIS A 279 4.12 2.82 20.63
C HIS A 279 2.95 3.30 19.77
N LYS A 280 2.69 2.64 18.65
CA LYS A 280 1.51 2.88 17.81
C LYS A 280 0.49 1.77 18.02
N ILE A 281 -0.74 2.18 18.30
CA ILE A 281 -1.86 1.26 18.45
C ILE A 281 -2.53 1.11 17.09
N ALA A 282 -2.60 -0.13 16.59
CA ALA A 282 -3.32 -0.46 15.38
C ALA A 282 -4.83 -0.33 15.64
N THR A 283 -5.48 0.68 15.06
CA THR A 283 -6.93 0.70 14.90
C THR A 283 -7.33 -0.32 13.84
N ALA A 284 -8.40 -1.08 14.08
CA ALA A 284 -8.82 -2.23 13.27
C ALA A 284 -9.10 -1.99 11.76
N TYR A 285 -8.91 -0.77 11.22
CA TYR A 285 -9.42 -0.37 9.90
C TYR A 285 -8.60 0.71 9.15
N HIS A 286 -7.26 0.69 9.17
CA HIS A 286 -6.46 1.62 8.34
C HIS A 286 -5.34 0.96 7.51
N PRO A 287 -5.69 0.27 6.41
CA PRO A 287 -4.75 -0.54 5.59
C PRO A 287 -3.99 0.24 4.49
N LYS A 288 -4.20 1.55 4.32
CA LYS A 288 -3.87 2.25 3.06
C LYS A 288 -2.38 2.42 2.74
N THR A 289 -1.48 2.22 3.71
CA THR A 289 -0.02 2.27 3.47
C THR A 289 0.68 0.95 3.78
N ASN A 290 -0.09 -0.08 4.19
CA ASN A 290 0.46 -1.25 4.88
C ASN A 290 -0.18 -2.60 4.47
N GLY A 291 -0.98 -2.62 3.40
CA GLY A 291 -1.73 -3.81 2.99
C GLY A 291 -0.88 -5.07 2.85
N GLN A 292 0.36 -4.96 2.36
CA GLN A 292 1.23 -6.14 2.19
C GLN A 292 1.75 -6.72 3.51
N ALA A 293 2.07 -5.90 4.52
CA ALA A 293 2.51 -6.43 5.83
C ALA A 293 1.35 -7.06 6.58
N GLU A 294 0.19 -6.41 6.50
CA GLU A 294 -1.01 -6.87 7.15
C GLU A 294 -1.48 -8.21 6.55
N VAL A 295 -1.42 -8.34 5.21
CA VAL A 295 -1.70 -9.60 4.51
C VAL A 295 -0.71 -10.68 4.92
N PHE A 296 0.59 -10.39 4.96
CA PHE A 296 1.62 -11.35 5.36
C PHE A 296 1.47 -11.81 6.82
N ASN A 297 1.25 -10.86 7.74
CA ASN A 297 0.99 -11.16 9.15
C ASN A 297 -0.26 -12.05 9.31
N ARG A 298 -1.31 -11.78 8.52
CA ARG A 298 -2.52 -12.61 8.49
C ARG A 298 -2.27 -14.01 7.94
N GLU A 299 -1.40 -14.16 6.95
CA GLU A 299 -1.02 -15.46 6.39
C GLU A 299 -0.18 -16.30 7.36
N ILE A 300 0.78 -15.68 8.05
CA ILE A 300 1.54 -16.36 9.12
C ILE A 300 0.58 -16.84 10.20
N LYS A 301 -0.34 -15.97 10.65
CA LYS A 301 -1.35 -16.34 11.64
C LYS A 301 -2.19 -17.52 11.18
N LYS A 302 -2.68 -17.51 9.94
CA LYS A 302 -3.46 -18.61 9.38
C LYS A 302 -2.66 -19.91 9.30
N THR A 303 -1.40 -19.84 8.90
CA THR A 303 -0.51 -21.01 8.77
C THR A 303 -0.25 -21.63 10.14
N LEU A 304 0.13 -20.81 11.12
CA LEU A 304 0.37 -21.27 12.49
C LEU A 304 -0.91 -21.82 13.13
N GLN A 305 -2.06 -21.14 12.96
CA GLN A 305 -3.36 -21.64 13.44
C GLN A 305 -3.73 -23.00 12.84
N LYS A 306 -3.52 -23.18 11.53
CA LYS A 306 -3.75 -24.47 10.86
C LYS A 306 -2.83 -25.58 11.39
N MET A 307 -1.56 -25.27 11.64
CA MET A 307 -0.61 -26.24 12.20
C MET A 307 -0.94 -26.64 13.64
N THR A 308 -1.52 -25.72 14.42
CA THR A 308 -1.92 -25.97 15.82
C THR A 308 -3.29 -26.63 15.98
N ASN A 309 -4.05 -26.85 14.91
CA ASN A 309 -5.39 -27.42 15.00
C ASN A 309 -5.32 -28.94 15.20
N PRO A 310 -5.93 -29.50 16.26
CA PRO A 310 -5.86 -30.94 16.56
C PRO A 310 -6.55 -31.84 15.52
N SER A 311 -7.47 -31.31 14.70
CA SER A 311 -8.17 -32.07 13.65
C SER A 311 -7.39 -32.11 12.33
N ARG A 312 -6.10 -32.45 12.40
CA ARG A 312 -5.25 -32.56 11.21
C ARG A 312 -5.64 -33.82 10.42
N LYS A 313 -6.22 -33.63 9.24
CA LYS A 313 -6.10 -34.61 8.15
C LYS A 313 -4.97 -34.10 7.26
N ASP A 314 -3.92 -34.89 7.15
CA ASP A 314 -2.83 -34.70 6.20
C ASP A 314 -3.36 -34.65 4.76
#